data_AF-A0AAP0QME3-F1
#
_entry.id   AF-A0AAP0QME3-F1
#
_cell.length_a   1.000
_cell.length_b   1.000
_cell.length_c   1.000
_cell.angle_alpha   90.00
_cell.angle_beta   90.00
_cell.angle_gamma   90.00
#
_symmetry.space_group_name_H-M   'P 1'
#
loop_
_entity.id
_entity.type
_entity.pdbx_description
1 polymer ?
#
loop_
_entity_poly.entity_id
_entity_poly.type
_entity_poly.pdbx_seq_one_letter_code
_entity_poly.pdbx_strand_id
1 'polypeptide(L)'
;MDQNVTRGILQDALQKFKHMATERRKRVEEKIPFSGSKGYILLPGSEIPEWFSFKSEGSSMTLEMTPDFFNKNRVLGFAFSAIVGFGDHQDVREARFKLFWEIKVKPKDWDSHVIQRSLAIIRYVESDHLLLGDDFFDDKDFFTFWENNWVPEAIQFYFKEEPGYEILEYCLVKKCGIHLLYVPDSTDSTEREGPHP
;
A
#
# COMPACT_ATOMS: atom_id res chain seq x y z
N MET A 1 -22.39 0.03 -9.49
CA MET A 1 -21.38 -0.79 -10.18
C MET A 1 -21.68 -2.25 -9.89
N ASP A 2 -21.66 -3.12 -10.89
CA ASP A 2 -21.93 -4.56 -10.71
C ASP A 2 -20.81 -5.20 -9.87
N GLN A 3 -21.17 -5.99 -8.86
CA GLN A 3 -20.23 -6.71 -8.00
C GLN A 3 -19.26 -7.61 -8.79
N ASN A 4 -19.70 -8.18 -9.91
CA ASN A 4 -18.86 -8.98 -10.79
C ASN A 4 -17.78 -8.14 -11.47
N VAL A 5 -18.11 -6.90 -11.86
CA VAL A 5 -17.15 -5.97 -12.46
C VAL A 5 -16.12 -5.52 -11.43
N THR A 6 -16.56 -5.19 -10.20
CA THR A 6 -15.63 -4.86 -9.10
C THR A 6 -14.68 -6.02 -8.82
N ARG A 7 -15.19 -7.25 -8.73
CA ARG A 7 -14.37 -8.44 -8.51
C ARG A 7 -13.34 -8.65 -9.62
N GLY A 8 -13.72 -8.49 -10.88
CA GLY A 8 -12.81 -8.59 -12.02
C GLY A 8 -11.67 -7.56 -11.93
N ILE A 9 -11.98 -6.31 -11.62
CA ILE A 9 -10.97 -5.25 -11.48
C ILE A 9 -10.00 -5.55 -10.32
N LEU A 10 -10.49 -6.06 -9.19
CA LEU A 10 -9.64 -6.44 -8.06
C LEU A 10 -8.71 -7.62 -8.40
N GLN A 11 -9.20 -8.57 -9.20
CA GLN A 11 -8.38 -9.68 -9.69
C GLN A 11 -7.30 -9.16 -10.65
N ASP A 12 -7.65 -8.27 -11.58
CA ASP A 12 -6.69 -7.66 -12.52
C ASP A 12 -5.61 -6.86 -11.78
N ALA A 13 -6.00 -6.10 -10.74
CA ALA A 13 -5.05 -5.37 -9.89
C ALA A 13 -4.08 -6.33 -9.18
N LEU A 14 -4.58 -7.42 -8.60
CA LEU A 14 -3.75 -8.42 -7.95
C LEU A 14 -2.79 -9.09 -8.94
N GLN A 15 -3.25 -9.42 -10.16
CA GLN A 15 -2.41 -9.98 -11.21
C GLN A 15 -1.34 -8.99 -11.65
N LYS A 16 -1.68 -7.70 -11.78
CA LYS A 16 -0.70 -6.64 -12.07
C LYS A 16 0.38 -6.58 -10.99
N PHE A 17 0.03 -6.61 -9.71
CA PHE A 17 1.01 -6.58 -8.62
C PHE A 17 1.97 -7.78 -8.67
N LYS A 18 1.44 -8.98 -8.93
CA LYS A 18 2.26 -10.20 -9.10
C LYS A 18 3.19 -10.10 -10.32
N HIS A 19 2.69 -9.58 -11.43
CA HIS A 19 3.49 -9.40 -12.64
C HIS A 19 4.65 -8.41 -12.40
N MET A 20 4.34 -7.25 -11.80
CA MET A 20 5.33 -6.22 -11.48
C MET A 20 6.37 -6.73 -10.48
N ALA A 21 5.98 -7.49 -9.46
CA ALA A 21 6.92 -8.13 -8.53
C ALA A 21 7.87 -9.11 -9.25
N THR A 22 7.34 -9.88 -10.19
CA THR A 22 8.14 -10.82 -11.01
C THR A 22 9.11 -10.09 -11.94
N GLU A 23 8.65 -9.03 -12.61
CA GLU A 23 9.52 -8.21 -13.46
C GLU A 23 10.62 -7.54 -12.64
N ARG A 24 10.26 -6.96 -11.49
CA ARG A 24 11.22 -6.29 -10.61
C ARG A 24 12.27 -7.27 -10.09
N ARG A 25 11.88 -8.49 -9.70
CA ARG A 25 12.81 -9.55 -9.34
C ARG A 25 13.82 -9.82 -10.47
N LYS A 26 13.34 -10.04 -11.69
CA LYS A 26 14.21 -10.31 -12.84
C LYS A 26 15.22 -9.18 -13.06
N ARG A 27 14.78 -7.92 -12.95
CA ARG A 27 15.67 -6.76 -13.06
C ARG A 27 16.74 -6.73 -11.97
N VAL A 28 16.40 -7.11 -10.73
CA VAL A 28 17.39 -7.23 -9.63
C VAL A 28 18.44 -8.31 -9.95
N GLU A 29 18.01 -9.47 -10.47
CA GLU A 29 18.92 -10.56 -10.85
C GLU A 29 19.83 -10.18 -12.02
N GLU A 30 19.29 -9.49 -13.02
CA GLU A 30 20.01 -9.03 -14.22
C GLU A 30 20.76 -7.70 -14.02
N LYS A 31 20.67 -7.11 -12.82
CA LYS A 31 21.25 -5.79 -12.47
C LYS A 31 20.80 -4.66 -13.42
N ILE A 32 19.55 -4.73 -13.85
CA ILE A 32 18.91 -3.70 -14.69
C ILE A 32 18.32 -2.63 -13.77
N PRO A 33 18.62 -1.34 -14.00
CA PRO A 33 18.06 -0.26 -13.21
C PRO A 33 16.52 -0.23 -13.22
N PHE A 34 15.93 0.22 -12.12
CA PHE A 34 14.49 0.42 -11.96
C PHE A 34 14.19 1.72 -11.21
N SER A 35 13.34 2.53 -11.81
CA SER A 35 12.97 3.86 -11.32
C SER A 35 11.81 3.85 -10.32
N GLY A 36 11.38 2.68 -9.85
CA GLY A 36 10.13 2.56 -9.09
C GLY A 36 8.90 2.59 -10.01
N SER A 37 7.76 2.23 -9.45
CA SER A 37 6.47 2.42 -10.11
C SER A 37 5.39 2.62 -9.07
N LYS A 38 4.44 3.50 -9.35
CA LYS A 38 3.26 3.69 -8.52
C LYS A 38 2.02 3.71 -9.39
N GLY A 39 0.94 3.15 -8.88
CA GLY A 39 -0.36 3.23 -9.51
C GLY A 39 -1.47 3.02 -8.51
N TYR A 40 -2.65 3.56 -8.80
CA TYR A 40 -3.83 3.34 -7.98
C TYR A 40 -5.10 3.36 -8.84
N ILE A 41 -6.14 2.77 -8.29
CA ILE A 41 -7.50 2.80 -8.78
C ILE A 41 -8.44 3.19 -7.64
N LEU A 42 -9.53 3.87 -7.99
CA LEU A 42 -10.57 4.28 -7.05
C LEU A 42 -11.89 3.68 -7.52
N LEU A 43 -12.51 2.86 -6.67
CA LEU A 43 -13.72 2.11 -6.99
C LEU A 43 -14.76 2.32 -5.88
N PRO A 44 -16.06 2.33 -6.18
CA PRO A 44 -17.07 2.26 -5.12
C PRO A 44 -16.90 0.99 -4.27
N GLY A 45 -16.88 1.13 -2.95
CA GLY A 45 -16.68 0.00 -2.04
C GLY A 45 -16.34 0.42 -0.62
N SER A 46 -16.72 -0.41 0.34
CA SER A 46 -16.59 -0.14 1.78
C SER A 46 -15.71 -1.15 2.53
N GLU A 47 -15.11 -2.11 1.81
CA GLU A 47 -14.34 -3.20 2.39
C GLU A 47 -12.94 -3.32 1.77
N ILE A 48 -11.96 -3.59 2.64
CA ILE A 48 -10.59 -3.88 2.23
C ILE A 48 -10.55 -5.30 1.66
N PRO A 49 -9.92 -5.55 0.50
CA PRO A 49 -9.81 -6.89 -0.05
C PRO A 49 -9.14 -7.88 0.92
N GLU A 50 -9.62 -9.13 0.97
CA GLU A 50 -9.15 -10.13 1.96
C GLU A 50 -7.68 -10.54 1.81
N TRP A 51 -7.08 -10.35 0.64
CA TRP A 51 -5.68 -10.71 0.40
C TRP A 51 -4.68 -9.73 1.03
N PHE A 52 -5.14 -8.61 1.62
CA PHE A 52 -4.29 -7.73 2.41
C PHE A 52 -3.87 -8.39 3.73
N SER A 53 -2.56 -8.51 3.95
CA SER A 53 -2.00 -9.22 5.11
C SER A 53 -2.21 -8.46 6.42
N PHE A 54 -2.15 -7.13 6.37
CA PHE A 54 -2.39 -6.27 7.51
C PHE A 54 -3.56 -5.37 7.19
N LYS A 55 -4.53 -5.30 8.11
CA LYS A 55 -5.76 -4.52 8.00
C LYS A 55 -6.01 -3.81 9.32
N SER A 56 -6.63 -2.64 9.26
CA SER A 56 -7.03 -1.88 10.44
C SER A 56 -8.33 -1.13 10.19
N GLU A 57 -9.14 -1.03 11.24
CA GLU A 57 -10.25 -0.08 11.32
C GLU A 57 -9.65 1.27 11.68
N GLY A 58 -9.79 2.24 10.78
CA GLY A 58 -9.17 3.55 10.84
C GLY A 58 -8.02 3.74 9.87
N SER A 59 -7.23 4.79 10.13
CA SER A 59 -6.21 5.28 9.23
C SER A 59 -4.79 4.84 9.59
N SER A 60 -4.61 4.11 10.69
CA SER A 60 -3.28 3.69 11.16
C SER A 60 -3.26 2.25 11.63
N MET A 61 -2.08 1.65 11.63
CA MET A 61 -1.83 0.30 12.13
C MET A 61 -0.41 0.17 12.67
N THR A 62 -0.26 -0.65 13.70
CA THR A 62 1.04 -1.15 14.17
C THR A 62 1.36 -2.44 13.43
N LEU A 63 2.63 -2.63 13.09
CA LEU A 63 3.12 -3.80 12.38
C LEU A 63 4.03 -4.61 13.30
N GLU A 64 3.62 -5.84 13.58
CA GLU A 64 4.45 -6.79 14.31
C GLU A 64 5.26 -7.62 13.31
N MET A 65 6.47 -7.15 13.02
CA MET A 65 7.39 -7.80 12.09
C MET A 65 8.56 -8.43 12.82
N THR A 66 9.02 -9.59 12.37
CA THR A 66 10.22 -10.21 12.93
C THR A 66 11.46 -9.34 12.64
N PRO A 67 12.44 -9.30 13.56
CA PRO A 67 13.75 -8.77 13.23
C PRO A 67 14.30 -9.45 11.96
N ASP A 68 14.91 -8.67 11.07
CA ASP A 68 15.46 -9.12 9.79
C ASP A 68 14.46 -9.39 8.66
N PHE A 69 13.18 -8.99 8.81
CA PHE A 69 12.17 -9.24 7.78
C PHE A 69 12.58 -8.75 6.39
N PHE A 70 13.04 -7.50 6.28
CA PHE A 70 13.39 -6.89 4.98
C PHE A 70 14.64 -7.54 4.36
N ASN A 71 15.62 -7.91 5.20
CA ASN A 71 16.82 -8.64 4.78
C ASN A 71 16.51 -10.09 4.35
N LYS A 72 15.54 -10.78 4.96
CA LYS A 72 15.21 -12.14 4.51
C LYS A 72 14.37 -12.14 3.25
N ASN A 73 13.39 -11.24 3.17
CA ASN A 73 12.32 -11.34 2.17
C ASN A 73 12.55 -10.49 0.92
N ARG A 74 13.57 -9.62 0.86
CA ARG A 74 13.84 -8.74 -0.31
C ARG A 74 12.57 -7.98 -0.75
N VAL A 75 12.01 -7.18 0.15
CA VAL A 75 10.80 -6.40 -0.11
C VAL A 75 11.04 -5.42 -1.26
N LEU A 76 10.21 -5.52 -2.28
CA LEU A 76 10.22 -4.74 -3.53
C LEU A 76 9.34 -3.48 -3.45
N GLY A 77 8.48 -3.41 -2.46
CA GLY A 77 7.53 -2.32 -2.26
C GLY A 77 6.31 -2.79 -1.51
N PHE A 78 5.19 -2.08 -1.68
CA PHE A 78 3.94 -2.38 -0.99
C PHE A 78 2.74 -2.18 -1.90
N ALA A 79 1.73 -3.02 -1.72
CA ALA A 79 0.37 -2.69 -2.11
C ALA A 79 -0.34 -2.07 -0.90
N PHE A 80 -1.19 -1.08 -1.15
CA PHE A 80 -1.97 -0.40 -0.13
C PHE A 80 -3.46 -0.39 -0.52
N SER A 81 -4.31 -0.35 0.49
CA SER A 81 -5.74 -0.16 0.35
C SER A 81 -6.25 0.78 1.42
N ALA A 82 -7.19 1.64 1.06
CA ALA A 82 -7.87 2.55 1.97
C ALA A 82 -9.35 2.66 1.59
N ILE A 83 -10.23 2.59 2.59
CA ILE A 83 -11.63 3.00 2.42
C ILE A 83 -11.72 4.48 2.73
N VAL A 84 -12.02 5.26 1.71
CA VAL A 84 -12.02 6.72 1.77
C VAL A 84 -13.45 7.25 1.68
N GLY A 85 -13.76 8.26 2.50
CA GLY A 85 -15.05 8.91 2.49
C GLY A 85 -14.94 10.36 2.95
N PHE A 86 -15.89 11.20 2.50
CA PHE A 86 -15.91 12.64 2.75
C PHE A 86 -17.06 13.11 3.65
N GLY A 87 -17.87 12.17 4.17
CA GLY A 87 -19.06 12.50 4.96
C GLY A 87 -20.01 13.45 4.22
N ASP A 88 -20.56 14.43 4.94
CA ASP A 88 -21.48 15.44 4.41
C ASP A 88 -20.76 16.74 3.95
N HIS A 89 -19.43 16.72 3.82
CA HIS A 89 -18.62 17.89 3.45
C HIS A 89 -18.68 18.17 1.93
N GLN A 90 -19.82 18.71 1.49
CA GLN A 90 -20.06 18.99 0.07
C GLN A 90 -19.35 20.26 -0.44
N ASP A 91 -18.83 21.09 0.46
CA ASP A 91 -18.11 22.32 0.19
C ASP A 91 -16.77 22.11 -0.52
N VAL A 92 -16.22 20.88 -0.48
CA VAL A 92 -14.91 20.54 -1.03
C VAL A 92 -14.97 19.70 -2.32
N ARG A 93 -16.12 19.69 -3.02
CA ARG A 93 -16.35 18.90 -4.24
C ARG A 93 -15.35 19.20 -5.38
N GLU A 94 -14.91 20.44 -5.48
CA GLU A 94 -13.97 20.91 -6.51
C GLU A 94 -12.49 20.64 -6.16
N ALA A 95 -12.21 20.32 -4.89
CA ALA A 95 -10.85 20.16 -4.39
C ALA A 95 -10.20 18.83 -4.82
N ARG A 96 -8.87 18.80 -4.74
CA ARG A 96 -8.06 17.58 -4.93
C ARG A 96 -7.37 17.23 -3.63
N PHE A 97 -7.35 15.95 -3.33
CA PHE A 97 -6.84 15.43 -2.07
C PHE A 97 -5.71 14.48 -2.36
N LYS A 98 -4.54 14.75 -1.78
CA LYS A 98 -3.38 13.87 -1.90
C LYS A 98 -3.34 12.95 -0.70
N LEU A 99 -3.42 11.65 -0.96
CA LEU A 99 -3.20 10.62 0.06
C LEU A 99 -1.71 10.51 0.31
N PHE A 100 -1.35 10.67 1.58
CA PHE A 100 -0.04 10.35 2.09
C PHE A 100 -0.12 9.11 2.95
N TRP A 101 1.03 8.45 3.03
CA TRP A 101 1.31 7.56 4.12
C TRP A 101 2.63 7.92 4.79
N GLU A 102 2.71 7.56 6.05
CA GLU A 102 3.91 7.60 6.85
C GLU A 102 4.20 6.20 7.36
N ILE A 103 5.43 5.74 7.14
CA ILE A 103 5.93 4.49 7.69
C ILE A 103 6.99 4.83 8.73
N LYS A 104 6.72 4.43 9.97
CA LYS A 104 7.71 4.47 11.04
C LYS A 104 8.55 3.22 10.90
N VAL A 105 9.85 3.39 10.66
CA VAL A 105 10.81 2.29 10.54
C VAL A 105 11.83 2.36 11.67
N LYS A 106 12.23 1.19 12.15
CA LYS A 106 13.28 1.03 13.14
C LYS A 106 14.50 0.35 12.51
N PRO A 107 15.62 1.07 12.36
CA PRO A 107 16.91 0.45 12.08
C PRO A 107 17.38 -0.37 13.28
N LYS A 108 18.26 -1.35 13.05
CA LYS A 108 18.79 -2.21 14.13
C LYS A 108 19.55 -1.41 15.20
N ASP A 109 20.36 -0.45 14.77
CA ASP A 109 21.35 0.19 15.63
C ASP A 109 21.00 1.65 15.95
N TRP A 110 19.94 2.22 15.36
CA TRP A 110 19.63 3.65 15.39
C TRP A 110 18.18 3.89 15.85
N ASP A 111 17.86 5.13 16.20
CA ASP A 111 16.50 5.53 16.55
C ASP A 111 15.54 5.36 15.36
N SER A 112 14.27 5.07 15.69
CA SER A 112 13.22 5.01 14.69
C SER A 112 13.06 6.36 14.00
N HIS A 113 12.79 6.34 12.70
CA HIS A 113 12.46 7.53 11.92
C HIS A 113 11.25 7.28 11.03
N VAL A 114 10.66 8.37 10.55
CA VAL A 114 9.44 8.33 9.75
C VAL A 114 9.77 8.67 8.29
N ILE A 115 9.26 7.85 7.38
CA ILE A 115 9.34 8.09 5.94
C ILE A 115 7.93 8.42 5.47
N GLN A 116 7.77 9.57 4.83
CA GLN A 116 6.50 10.00 4.26
C GLN A 116 6.54 9.83 2.74
N ARG A 117 5.45 9.34 2.13
CA ARG A 117 5.29 9.36 0.66
C ARG A 117 3.87 9.73 0.26
N SER A 118 3.74 10.33 -0.92
CA SER A 118 2.45 10.43 -1.60
C SER A 118 2.15 9.12 -2.34
N LEU A 119 0.87 8.71 -2.26
CA LEU A 119 0.37 7.46 -2.85
C LEU A 119 -0.64 7.71 -3.96
N ALA A 120 -1.55 8.67 -3.77
CA ALA A 120 -2.63 8.93 -4.71
C ALA A 120 -3.08 10.40 -4.68
N ILE A 121 -3.73 10.85 -5.75
CA ILE A 121 -4.46 12.12 -5.79
C ILE A 121 -5.89 11.79 -6.20
N ILE A 122 -6.85 12.01 -5.29
CA ILE A 122 -8.25 11.72 -5.53
C ILE A 122 -9.08 13.02 -5.55
N ARG A 123 -10.29 12.92 -6.09
CA ARG A 123 -11.32 13.94 -5.95
C ARG A 123 -12.35 13.49 -4.92
N TYR A 124 -13.22 14.41 -4.54
CA TYR A 124 -14.38 14.13 -3.72
C TYR A 124 -15.19 12.95 -4.27
N VAL A 125 -15.68 12.09 -3.37
CA VAL A 125 -16.63 11.02 -3.66
C VAL A 125 -17.85 11.10 -2.74
N GLU A 126 -19.03 10.81 -3.27
CA GLU A 126 -20.31 10.93 -2.55
C GLU A 126 -20.57 9.80 -1.55
N SER A 127 -19.80 8.73 -1.61
CA SER A 127 -19.93 7.54 -0.77
C SER A 127 -18.57 6.90 -0.55
N ASP A 128 -18.53 5.85 0.27
CA ASP A 128 -17.28 5.15 0.54
C ASP A 128 -16.73 4.51 -0.74
N HIS A 129 -15.45 4.78 -0.97
CA HIS A 129 -14.70 4.21 -2.09
C HIS A 129 -13.48 3.47 -1.59
N LEU A 130 -13.22 2.34 -2.25
CA LEU A 130 -11.99 1.59 -2.14
C LEU A 130 -10.94 2.25 -3.04
N LEU A 131 -9.93 2.83 -2.41
CA LEU A 131 -8.68 3.20 -3.06
C LEU A 131 -7.72 2.03 -2.92
N LEU A 132 -7.21 1.53 -4.04
CA LEU A 132 -6.29 0.39 -4.12
C LEU A 132 -5.10 0.76 -4.99
N GLY A 133 -3.88 0.49 -4.54
CA GLY A 133 -2.69 0.81 -5.33
C GLY A 133 -1.41 0.10 -4.90
N ASP A 134 -0.34 0.45 -5.59
CA ASP A 134 1.03 -0.03 -5.38
C ASP A 134 2.03 1.14 -5.25
N ASP A 135 3.08 0.90 -4.47
CA ASP A 135 4.30 1.72 -4.39
C ASP A 135 5.51 0.78 -4.46
N PHE A 136 5.98 0.49 -5.69
CA PHE A 136 7.20 -0.26 -5.93
C PHE A 136 8.41 0.66 -5.79
N PHE A 137 9.37 0.20 -4.99
CA PHE A 137 10.60 0.91 -4.71
C PHE A 137 11.48 1.05 -5.94
N ASP A 138 12.03 2.25 -6.12
CA ASP A 138 13.19 2.43 -6.98
C ASP A 138 14.42 1.71 -6.40
N ASP A 139 15.52 1.68 -7.15
CA ASP A 139 16.73 1.01 -6.67
C ASP A 139 17.26 1.62 -5.36
N LYS A 140 17.19 2.94 -5.21
CA LYS A 140 17.70 3.62 -4.00
C LYS A 140 16.89 3.20 -2.78
N ASP A 141 15.58 3.22 -2.87
CA ASP A 141 14.65 2.81 -1.82
C ASP A 141 14.87 1.33 -1.48
N PHE A 142 14.93 0.47 -2.51
CA PHE A 142 15.15 -0.95 -2.34
C PHE A 142 16.44 -1.24 -1.56
N PHE A 143 17.58 -0.65 -1.98
CA PHE A 143 18.85 -0.84 -1.29
C PHE A 143 18.84 -0.21 0.10
N THR A 144 18.21 0.96 0.29
CA THR A 144 18.17 1.62 1.60
C THR A 144 17.43 0.77 2.63
N PHE A 145 16.24 0.25 2.29
CA PHE A 145 15.48 -0.63 3.18
C PHE A 145 16.21 -1.94 3.45
N TRP A 146 16.89 -2.48 2.44
CA TRP A 146 17.67 -3.71 2.53
C TRP A 146 18.92 -3.58 3.41
N GLU A 147 19.81 -2.63 3.09
CA GLU A 147 21.11 -2.47 3.75
C GLU A 147 20.99 -2.06 5.21
N ASN A 148 19.99 -1.23 5.53
CA ASN A 148 19.76 -0.77 6.90
C ASN A 148 18.82 -1.70 7.70
N ASN A 149 18.31 -2.75 7.06
CA ASN A 149 17.35 -3.69 7.65
C ASN A 149 16.19 -2.97 8.34
N TRP A 150 15.61 -1.99 7.66
CA TRP A 150 14.56 -1.16 8.21
C TRP A 150 13.30 -1.99 8.43
N VAL A 151 12.92 -2.15 9.70
CA VAL A 151 11.71 -2.88 10.08
C VAL A 151 10.57 -1.88 10.30
N PRO A 152 9.48 -1.94 9.52
CA PRO A 152 8.27 -1.17 9.75
C PRO A 152 7.66 -1.49 11.12
N GLU A 153 7.41 -0.46 11.92
CA GLU A 153 6.74 -0.56 13.22
C GLU A 153 5.30 -0.09 13.16
N ALA A 154 5.02 0.92 12.34
CA ALA A 154 3.68 1.48 12.21
C ALA A 154 3.51 2.18 10.86
N ILE A 155 2.27 2.20 10.40
CA ILE A 155 1.86 2.96 9.22
C ILE A 155 0.67 3.84 9.57
N GLN A 156 0.68 5.06 9.04
CA GLN A 156 -0.43 6.00 9.11
C GLN A 156 -0.76 6.53 7.72
N PHE A 157 -2.03 6.56 7.38
CA PHE A 157 -2.59 7.15 6.18
C PHE A 157 -3.30 8.45 6.53
N TYR A 158 -3.16 9.47 5.71
CA TYR A 158 -3.91 10.71 5.87
C TYR A 158 -3.94 11.53 4.59
N PHE A 159 -4.88 12.46 4.51
CA PHE A 159 -5.04 13.36 3.38
C PHE A 159 -4.53 14.76 3.68
N LYS A 160 -3.99 15.40 2.64
CA LYS A 160 -3.79 16.85 2.57
C LYS A 160 -4.55 17.38 1.35
N GLU A 161 -5.13 18.56 1.48
CA GLU A 161 -5.71 19.29 0.35
C GLU A 161 -4.60 19.81 -0.56
N GLU A 162 -4.81 19.85 -1.88
CA GLU A 162 -3.91 20.56 -2.80
C GLU A 162 -4.55 21.91 -3.18
N PRO A 163 -3.87 23.08 -3.00
CA PRO A 163 -2.44 23.28 -2.68
C PRO A 163 -2.14 23.47 -1.17
N GLY A 164 -3.07 23.11 -0.28
CA GLY A 164 -2.90 23.23 1.16
C GLY A 164 -1.81 22.32 1.76
N TYR A 165 -1.42 22.62 3.00
CA TYR A 165 -0.47 21.79 3.75
C TYR A 165 -1.09 21.14 4.99
N GLU A 166 -2.34 21.52 5.32
CA GLU A 166 -3.03 21.05 6.51
C GLU A 166 -3.59 19.63 6.29
N ILE A 167 -3.47 18.81 7.34
CA ILE A 167 -4.10 17.50 7.39
C ILE A 167 -5.60 17.72 7.51
N LEU A 168 -6.36 17.06 6.64
CA LEU A 168 -7.80 17.25 6.60
C LEU A 168 -8.52 16.37 7.62
N GLU A 169 -9.37 16.98 8.43
CA GLU A 169 -10.22 16.25 9.38
C GLU A 169 -11.46 15.64 8.71
N TYR A 170 -11.85 16.13 7.53
CA TYR A 170 -13.08 15.72 6.84
C TYR A 170 -12.89 14.66 5.75
N CYS A 171 -11.66 14.42 5.29
CA CYS A 171 -11.35 13.33 4.37
C CYS A 171 -10.81 12.14 5.17
N LEU A 172 -11.69 11.17 5.44
CA LEU A 172 -11.41 10.09 6.37
C LEU A 172 -10.93 8.84 5.66
N VAL A 173 -9.83 8.28 6.15
CA VAL A 173 -9.49 6.88 5.91
C VAL A 173 -10.17 6.06 7.00
N LYS A 174 -11.28 5.42 6.62
CA LYS A 174 -12.13 4.64 7.54
C LYS A 174 -11.56 3.26 7.85
N LYS A 175 -10.88 2.67 6.88
CA LYS A 175 -10.17 1.39 6.99
C LYS A 175 -8.92 1.49 6.14
N CYS A 176 -7.85 0.79 6.52
CA CYS A 176 -6.66 0.69 5.71
C CYS A 176 -6.08 -0.73 5.71
N GLY A 177 -5.34 -1.04 4.66
CA GLY A 177 -4.67 -2.31 4.47
C GLY A 177 -3.33 -2.15 3.78
N ILE A 178 -2.36 -2.98 4.16
CA ILE A 178 -1.09 -3.11 3.45
C ILE A 178 -0.75 -4.57 3.16
N HIS A 179 -0.12 -4.79 2.02
CA HIS A 179 0.46 -6.07 1.64
C HIS A 179 1.87 -5.80 1.15
N LEU A 180 2.85 -6.49 1.73
CA LEU A 180 4.24 -6.36 1.35
C LEU A 180 4.46 -7.07 0.02
N LEU A 181 5.09 -6.40 -0.94
CA LEU A 181 5.45 -7.01 -2.21
C LEU A 181 6.90 -7.46 -2.09
N TYR A 182 7.16 -8.74 -2.20
CA TYR A 182 8.49 -9.31 -2.01
C TYR A 182 8.82 -10.33 -3.08
N VAL A 183 10.10 -10.68 -3.20
CA VAL A 183 10.55 -11.72 -4.12
C VAL A 183 10.01 -13.06 -3.61
N PRO A 184 9.18 -13.79 -4.37
CA PRO A 184 8.71 -15.10 -3.92
C PRO A 184 9.91 -16.03 -3.76
N ASP A 185 10.04 -16.66 -2.59
CA ASP A 185 10.93 -17.81 -2.46
C ASP A 185 10.48 -18.87 -3.45
N SER A 186 11.42 -19.58 -4.07
CA SER A 186 11.13 -20.61 -5.08
C SER A 186 10.29 -21.79 -4.58
N THR A 187 9.83 -21.76 -3.34
CA THR A 187 9.03 -22.80 -2.68
C THR A 187 7.61 -22.37 -2.32
N ASP A 188 7.19 -21.12 -2.54
CA ASP A 188 5.84 -20.66 -2.16
C ASP A 188 4.76 -20.95 -3.24
N SER A 189 4.89 -22.11 -3.89
CA SER A 189 3.89 -22.70 -4.77
C SER A 189 3.10 -23.78 -4.02
N THR A 190 2.57 -23.44 -2.85
CA THR A 190 1.47 -24.21 -2.26
C THR A 190 0.35 -23.24 -1.96
N GLU A 191 -0.54 -23.13 -2.94
CA GLU A 191 -1.95 -22.87 -2.68
C GLU A 191 -2.36 -23.71 -1.48
N ARG A 192 -2.81 -23.03 -0.41
CA ARG A 192 -3.52 -23.71 0.68
C ARG A 192 -4.84 -24.19 0.07
N GLU A 193 -4.86 -25.41 -0.45
CA GLU A 193 -6.08 -26.18 -0.54
C GLU A 193 -6.66 -26.25 0.89
N GLY A 194 -7.83 -25.67 1.06
CA GLY A 194 -8.58 -25.77 2.31
C GLY A 194 -8.92 -27.23 2.60
N PRO A 195 -9.20 -27.58 3.87
CA PRO A 195 -9.57 -28.94 4.21
C PRO A 195 -10.94 -29.24 3.59
N HIS A 196 -10.99 -30.19 2.66
CA HIS A 196 -12.24 -30.82 2.25
C HIS A 196 -12.68 -31.86 3.32
N PRO A 197 -14.00 -32.00 3.54
CA PRO A 197 -14.59 -32.70 4.69
C PRO A 197 -14.31 -34.19 4.76
#